data_AF-A0AAU5DEH7-F1
#
_entry.id   AF-A0AAU5DEH7-F1
#
_cell.length_a   1.000
_cell.length_b   1.000
_cell.length_c   1.000
_cell.angle_alpha   90.00
_cell.angle_beta   90.00
_cell.angle_gamma   90.00
#
_symmetry.space_group_name_H-M   'P 1'
#
loop_
_entity.id
_entity.type
_entity.pdbx_description
1 polymer ?
#
loop_
_entity_poly.entity_id
_entity_poly.type
_entity_poly.pdbx_seq_one_letter_code
_entity_poly.pdbx_strand_id
1 'polypeptide(L)'
;MYRPRQLAPLAPLAALLLALTGCATSAGAADTAADATTATTAKAPTAAVTATTGDRPAPAPADLDAPRTGPAAPKPGTWYPYDLYTHCGIGTLTFAGKYWGLRQMRTDLEAEVAGPRIEWSDGYTPGYIVLESEKVVVFETAGQPPLAFTPVAAPTILCR
;
A
#
# COMPACT_ATOMS: atom_id res chain seq x y z
N MET A 1 33.24 34.42 -1.59
CA MET A 1 32.34 35.38 -2.28
C MET A 1 30.94 34.82 -2.24
N TYR A 2 30.07 35.43 -1.42
CA TYR A 2 28.74 34.94 -1.06
C TYR A 2 27.71 35.63 -1.96
N ARG A 3 26.93 34.88 -2.76
CA ARG A 3 25.82 35.45 -3.55
C ARG A 3 24.49 35.22 -2.81
N PRO A 4 23.79 36.26 -2.37
CA PRO A 4 22.46 36.11 -1.80
C PRO A 4 21.47 35.68 -2.91
N ARG A 5 20.75 34.58 -2.68
CA ARG A 5 19.63 34.15 -3.52
C ARG A 5 18.46 35.10 -3.27
N GLN A 6 18.02 35.77 -4.33
CA GLN A 6 16.84 36.62 -4.32
C GLN A 6 15.57 35.75 -4.20
N LEU A 7 14.78 36.03 -3.17
CA LEU A 7 13.43 35.51 -2.97
C LEU A 7 12.50 36.19 -3.98
N ALA A 8 11.82 35.40 -4.82
CA ALA A 8 10.78 35.90 -5.70
C ALA A 8 9.49 36.16 -4.90
N PRO A 9 8.74 37.24 -5.21
CA PRO A 9 7.51 37.59 -4.51
C PRO A 9 6.34 36.65 -4.86
N LEU A 10 5.50 36.43 -3.85
CA LEU A 10 4.20 35.75 -3.91
C LEU A 10 3.27 36.40 -4.94
N ALA A 11 2.63 35.58 -5.76
CA ALA A 11 1.43 35.96 -6.51
C ALA A 11 0.19 35.33 -5.84
N PRO A 12 -0.85 36.10 -5.50
CA PRO A 12 -2.15 35.58 -5.08
C PRO A 12 -3.02 35.35 -6.32
N LEU A 13 -3.50 34.13 -6.52
CA LEU A 13 -4.46 33.84 -7.60
C LEU A 13 -5.70 33.16 -7.03
N ALA A 14 -6.67 34.04 -6.80
CA ALA A 14 -8.09 33.92 -7.12
C ALA A 14 -8.77 32.56 -6.89
N ALA A 15 -9.60 32.57 -5.84
CA ALA A 15 -10.72 31.68 -5.68
C ALA A 15 -11.64 31.71 -6.92
N LEU A 16 -11.95 30.53 -7.47
CA LEU A 16 -13.06 30.35 -8.39
C LEU A 16 -13.98 29.29 -7.78
N LEU A 17 -15.04 29.76 -7.11
CA LEU A 17 -16.20 28.95 -6.75
C LEU A 17 -16.96 28.62 -8.04
N LEU A 18 -17.06 27.34 -8.42
CA LEU A 18 -18.14 26.85 -9.25
C LEU A 18 -18.99 25.87 -8.44
N ALA A 19 -20.18 26.33 -8.07
CA ALA A 19 -21.27 25.48 -7.62
C ALA A 19 -21.86 24.75 -8.83
N LEU A 20 -21.86 23.41 -8.79
CA LEU A 20 -22.64 22.57 -9.70
C LEU A 20 -23.66 21.80 -8.87
N THR A 21 -24.83 22.42 -8.74
CA THR A 21 -26.10 21.80 -8.39
C THR A 21 -26.60 20.99 -9.58
N GLY A 22 -26.57 19.67 -9.48
CA GLY A 22 -27.12 18.75 -10.47
C GLY A 22 -27.95 17.67 -9.79
N CYS A 23 -29.26 17.87 -9.76
CA CYS A 23 -30.27 16.90 -9.35
C CYS A 23 -30.61 16.03 -10.57
N ALA A 24 -30.45 14.70 -10.48
CA ALA A 24 -31.03 13.79 -11.46
C ALA A 24 -31.41 12.46 -10.77
N THR A 25 -32.66 12.41 -10.32
CA THR A 25 -33.36 11.18 -9.98
C THR A 25 -33.74 10.45 -11.27
N SER A 26 -33.36 9.19 -11.43
CA SER A 26 -34.08 8.28 -12.32
C SER A 26 -34.19 6.92 -11.65
N ALA A 27 -35.43 6.58 -11.32
CA ALA A 27 -35.86 5.26 -10.90
C ALA A 27 -36.12 4.42 -12.17
N GLY A 28 -35.57 3.22 -12.22
CA GLY A 28 -35.88 2.20 -13.21
C GLY A 28 -35.90 0.84 -12.50
N ALA A 29 -37.06 0.20 -12.51
CA ALA A 29 -37.36 -1.03 -11.78
C ALA A 29 -36.82 -2.29 -12.47
N ALA A 30 -36.60 -3.32 -11.63
CA ALA A 30 -36.74 -4.78 -11.77
C ALA A 30 -36.98 -5.39 -13.18
N ASP A 31 -36.50 -6.58 -13.56
CA ASP A 31 -36.34 -7.81 -12.77
C ASP A 31 -35.61 -8.90 -13.60
N THR A 32 -35.31 -10.01 -12.92
CA THR A 32 -35.07 -11.38 -13.42
C THR A 32 -33.63 -11.91 -13.46
N ALA A 33 -33.47 -12.94 -12.63
CA ALA A 33 -32.31 -13.77 -12.32
C ALA A 33 -31.72 -14.57 -13.49
N ALA A 34 -30.41 -14.82 -13.40
CA ALA A 34 -29.81 -16.09 -13.79
C ALA A 34 -28.70 -16.43 -12.80
N ASP A 35 -28.92 -17.55 -12.13
CA ASP A 35 -28.10 -18.21 -11.13
C ASP A 35 -26.83 -18.79 -11.78
N ALA A 36 -25.67 -18.42 -11.25
CA ALA A 36 -24.42 -19.14 -11.44
C ALA A 36 -23.54 -18.93 -10.21
N THR A 37 -23.97 -19.54 -9.12
CA THR A 37 -23.19 -19.68 -7.89
C THR A 37 -21.92 -20.49 -8.19
N THR A 38 -20.83 -19.80 -8.50
CA THR A 38 -19.48 -20.35 -8.35
C THR A 38 -19.00 -19.92 -6.97
N ALA A 39 -19.03 -20.85 -6.03
CA ALA A 39 -18.54 -20.64 -4.68
C ALA A 39 -17.02 -20.45 -4.73
N THR A 40 -16.57 -19.20 -4.90
CA THR A 40 -15.20 -18.80 -4.57
C THR A 40 -15.07 -18.91 -3.06
N THR A 41 -14.37 -19.94 -2.58
CA THR A 41 -13.93 -20.04 -1.20
C THR A 41 -13.03 -18.84 -0.91
N ALA A 42 -13.61 -17.76 -0.39
CA ALA A 42 -12.86 -16.61 0.07
C ALA A 42 -11.94 -17.07 1.20
N LYS A 43 -10.63 -17.13 0.91
CA LYS A 43 -9.56 -17.41 1.87
C LYS A 43 -9.75 -16.46 3.06
N ALA A 44 -9.85 -17.04 4.26
CA ALA A 44 -10.12 -16.29 5.48
C ALA A 44 -9.14 -15.10 5.60
N PRO A 45 -9.63 -13.89 5.90
CA PRO A 45 -8.77 -12.73 6.05
C PRO A 45 -7.73 -13.03 7.13
N THR A 46 -6.46 -13.00 6.76
CA THR A 46 -5.36 -13.07 7.72
C THR A 46 -5.53 -11.91 8.70
N ALA A 47 -5.67 -12.24 9.98
CA ALA A 47 -6.04 -11.29 11.01
C ALA A 47 -5.10 -10.08 11.02
N ALA A 48 -5.69 -8.89 11.13
CA ALA A 48 -4.95 -7.67 11.41
C ALA A 48 -4.19 -7.84 12.73
N VAL A 49 -2.94 -7.38 12.78
CA VAL A 49 -2.18 -7.41 14.02
C VAL A 49 -2.22 -6.00 14.61
N THR A 50 -2.96 -5.84 15.71
CA THR A 50 -2.91 -4.63 16.54
C THR A 50 -1.64 -4.66 17.41
N ALA A 51 -0.47 -4.77 16.78
CA ALA A 51 0.80 -4.67 17.49
C ALA A 51 1.19 -3.21 17.62
N THR A 52 1.54 -2.80 18.83
CA THR A 52 2.31 -1.59 19.10
C THR A 52 3.64 -1.70 18.35
N THR A 53 4.12 -0.58 17.82
CA THR A 53 5.51 -0.34 17.40
C THR A 53 6.49 -1.07 18.34
N GLY A 54 7.27 -2.03 17.81
CA GLY A 54 8.28 -2.81 18.57
C GLY A 54 8.13 -4.33 18.60
N ASP A 55 6.92 -4.90 18.46
CA ASP A 55 6.67 -6.32 18.81
C ASP A 55 6.00 -7.18 17.71
N ARG A 56 6.17 -6.83 16.42
CA ARG A 56 5.56 -7.65 15.36
C ARG A 56 6.26 -9.02 15.26
N PRO A 57 5.52 -10.14 15.32
CA PRO A 57 6.13 -11.47 15.27
C PRO A 57 6.73 -11.72 13.88
N ALA A 58 7.64 -12.70 13.81
CA ALA A 58 8.22 -13.10 12.54
C ALA A 58 7.10 -13.48 11.55
N PRO A 59 7.12 -12.94 10.32
CA PRO A 59 6.06 -13.21 9.37
C PRO A 59 6.15 -14.67 8.93
N ALA A 60 5.00 -15.35 8.86
CA ALA A 60 4.93 -16.68 8.25
C ALA A 60 5.44 -16.63 6.79
N PRO A 61 6.01 -17.73 6.26
CA PRO A 61 6.42 -17.82 4.87
C PRO A 61 5.30 -17.40 3.91
N ALA A 62 5.66 -16.77 2.80
CA ALA A 62 4.71 -16.41 1.76
C ALA A 62 4.15 -17.66 1.07
N ASP A 63 2.86 -17.65 0.80
CA ASP A 63 2.17 -18.64 -0.02
C ASP A 63 2.16 -18.11 -1.46
N LEU A 64 2.92 -18.75 -2.36
CA LEU A 64 3.12 -18.28 -3.72
C LEU A 64 1.82 -18.33 -4.55
N ASP A 65 0.91 -19.23 -4.23
CA ASP A 65 -0.36 -19.40 -4.93
C ASP A 65 -1.43 -18.44 -4.41
N ALA A 66 -1.24 -17.90 -3.20
CA ALA A 66 -2.20 -17.01 -2.56
C ALA A 66 -1.53 -16.01 -1.61
N PRO A 67 -0.78 -15.03 -2.14
CA PRO A 67 -0.05 -14.03 -1.37
C PRO A 67 -1.01 -13.13 -0.58
N ARG A 68 -0.56 -12.69 0.60
CA ARG A 68 -1.30 -11.77 1.46
C ARG A 68 -1.23 -10.36 0.90
N THR A 69 -2.38 -9.78 0.58
CA THR A 69 -2.47 -8.42 -0.02
C THR A 69 -2.98 -7.36 0.95
N GLY A 70 -3.23 -7.72 2.21
CA GLY A 70 -3.90 -6.87 3.19
C GLY A 70 -5.38 -6.56 2.84
N PRO A 71 -6.07 -5.75 3.66
CA PRO A 71 -7.48 -5.45 3.48
C PRO A 71 -7.73 -4.39 2.38
N ALA A 72 -8.94 -4.41 1.81
CA ALA A 72 -9.39 -3.39 0.85
C ALA A 72 -9.53 -1.99 1.48
N ALA A 73 -9.85 -1.91 2.76
CA ALA A 73 -10.01 -0.68 3.54
C ALA A 73 -9.16 -0.74 4.82
N PRO A 74 -7.84 -0.49 4.74
CA PRO A 74 -6.97 -0.52 5.91
C PRO A 74 -7.25 0.65 6.85
N LYS A 75 -7.14 0.40 8.15
CA LYS A 75 -7.15 1.44 9.17
C LYS A 75 -5.75 2.09 9.21
N PRO A 76 -5.63 3.42 9.13
CA PRO A 76 -4.34 4.10 9.27
C PRO A 76 -3.62 3.71 10.56
N GLY A 77 -2.30 3.55 10.48
CA GLY A 77 -1.46 3.15 11.61
C GLY A 77 -1.60 1.69 12.06
N THR A 78 -2.43 0.88 11.38
CA THR A 78 -2.58 -0.56 11.69
C THR A 78 -1.72 -1.39 10.73
N TRP A 79 -0.93 -2.30 11.28
CA TRP A 79 -0.09 -3.22 10.51
C TRP A 79 -0.87 -4.46 10.07
N TYR A 80 -0.71 -4.83 8.82
CA TYR A 80 -1.35 -6.00 8.21
C TYR A 80 -0.30 -6.93 7.63
N PRO A 81 -0.42 -8.25 7.79
CA PRO A 81 0.39 -9.21 7.06
C PRO A 81 0.30 -8.96 5.55
N TYR A 82 1.45 -8.90 4.89
CA TYR A 82 1.55 -8.59 3.47
C TYR A 82 2.73 -9.31 2.85
N ASP A 83 2.52 -9.85 1.66
CA ASP A 83 3.55 -10.50 0.86
C ASP A 83 3.93 -9.57 -0.29
N LEU A 84 5.10 -8.94 -0.17
CA LEU A 84 5.60 -8.02 -1.19
C LEU A 84 6.22 -8.81 -2.33
N TYR A 85 5.80 -8.55 -3.55
CA TYR A 85 6.40 -9.16 -4.73
C TYR A 85 7.80 -8.59 -4.98
N THR A 86 8.82 -9.44 -5.05
CA THR A 86 10.23 -9.03 -5.11
C THR A 86 11.03 -9.67 -6.24
N HIS A 87 10.49 -10.62 -6.99
CA HIS A 87 11.27 -11.42 -7.96
C HIS A 87 11.96 -10.60 -9.08
N CYS A 88 11.40 -9.45 -9.47
CA CYS A 88 11.98 -8.54 -10.48
C CYS A 88 12.49 -7.24 -9.85
N GLY A 89 12.78 -7.26 -8.56
CA GLY A 89 13.00 -6.06 -7.77
C GLY A 89 11.71 -5.39 -7.32
N ILE A 90 11.86 -4.25 -6.64
CA ILE A 90 10.78 -3.58 -5.92
C ILE A 90 10.51 -2.23 -6.60
N GLY A 91 9.45 -2.16 -7.39
CA GLY A 91 9.07 -0.95 -8.11
C GLY A 91 7.73 -0.39 -7.67
N THR A 92 6.71 -1.24 -7.59
CA THR A 92 5.36 -0.86 -7.21
C THR A 92 4.70 -2.00 -6.44
N LEU A 93 3.83 -1.69 -5.49
CA LEU A 93 2.95 -2.65 -4.82
C LEU A 93 1.48 -2.26 -4.95
N THR A 94 0.58 -3.20 -4.69
CA THR A 94 -0.87 -2.95 -4.65
C THR A 94 -1.38 -3.08 -3.22
N PHE A 95 -2.00 -2.03 -2.69
CA PHE A 95 -2.56 -2.04 -1.34
C PHE A 95 -3.79 -1.13 -1.28
N ALA A 96 -4.85 -1.59 -0.61
CA ALA A 96 -6.14 -0.90 -0.55
C ALA A 96 -6.72 -0.56 -1.94
N GLY A 97 -6.53 -1.44 -2.92
CA GLY A 97 -6.97 -1.24 -4.30
C GLY A 97 -6.23 -0.15 -5.08
N LYS A 98 -5.08 0.34 -4.58
CA LYS A 98 -4.27 1.40 -5.21
C LYS A 98 -2.86 0.91 -5.50
N TYR A 99 -2.22 1.53 -6.49
CA TYR A 99 -0.81 1.36 -6.79
C TYR A 99 0.05 2.32 -5.98
N TRP A 100 1.13 1.79 -5.41
CA TRP A 100 2.09 2.53 -4.60
C TRP A 100 3.49 2.29 -5.13
N GLY A 101 4.15 3.34 -5.64
CA GLY A 101 5.50 3.28 -6.18
C GLY A 101 6.55 3.45 -5.08
N LEU A 102 7.62 2.66 -5.13
CA LEU A 102 8.71 2.75 -4.17
C LEU A 102 9.32 4.15 -4.23
N ARG A 103 9.35 4.83 -3.08
CA ARG A 103 9.90 6.18 -2.96
C ARG A 103 11.26 6.16 -2.29
N GLN A 104 11.40 5.38 -1.22
CA GLN A 104 12.60 5.41 -0.39
C GLN A 104 12.75 4.11 0.41
N MET A 105 13.99 3.63 0.51
CA MET A 105 14.41 2.71 1.57
C MET A 105 14.87 3.54 2.77
N ARG A 106 14.24 3.36 3.94
CA ARG A 106 14.54 4.13 5.17
C ARG A 106 15.71 3.48 5.92
N THR A 107 16.92 3.61 5.39
CA THR A 107 18.14 2.98 5.96
C THR A 107 18.56 3.55 7.31
N ASP A 108 17.96 4.67 7.72
CA ASP A 108 18.10 5.31 9.02
C ASP A 108 17.22 4.65 10.10
N LEU A 109 16.31 3.74 9.72
CA LEU A 109 15.41 3.03 10.61
C LEU A 109 15.60 1.52 10.51
N GLU A 110 15.46 0.84 11.64
CA GLU A 110 15.37 -0.62 11.69
C GLU A 110 13.89 -1.03 11.63
N ALA A 111 13.60 -2.12 10.92
CA ALA A 111 12.26 -2.70 10.94
C ALA A 111 11.98 -3.35 12.30
N GLU A 112 10.80 -3.12 12.84
CA GLU A 112 10.38 -3.67 14.12
C GLU A 112 9.62 -4.99 13.90
N VAL A 113 10.28 -5.90 13.20
CA VAL A 113 9.75 -7.22 12.84
C VAL A 113 10.72 -8.27 13.35
N ALA A 114 10.24 -9.14 14.24
CA ALA A 114 11.04 -10.19 14.84
C ALA A 114 11.51 -11.22 13.81
N GLY A 115 12.58 -11.94 14.13
CA GLY A 115 13.12 -13.03 13.33
C GLY A 115 14.45 -12.69 12.64
N PRO A 116 15.07 -13.68 11.98
CA PRO A 116 16.30 -13.46 11.24
C PRO A 116 16.03 -12.55 10.02
N ARG A 117 17.09 -11.95 9.50
CA ARG A 117 17.05 -11.21 8.24
C ARG A 117 16.45 -12.09 7.13
N ILE A 118 15.40 -11.59 6.50
CA ILE A 118 14.79 -12.23 5.33
C ILE A 118 15.49 -11.70 4.08
N GLU A 119 16.06 -12.61 3.30
CA GLU A 119 16.60 -12.26 1.99
C GLU A 119 15.47 -11.98 1.00
N TRP A 120 15.74 -11.08 0.06
CA TRP A 120 14.80 -10.81 -1.02
C TRP A 120 14.61 -12.08 -1.84
N SER A 121 13.38 -12.59 -1.86
CA SER A 121 13.07 -13.87 -2.49
C SER A 121 12.78 -13.73 -3.99
N ASP A 122 12.95 -14.82 -4.73
CA ASP A 122 12.58 -14.95 -6.16
C ASP A 122 11.05 -14.99 -6.40
N GLY A 123 10.25 -14.45 -5.48
CA GLY A 123 8.79 -14.44 -5.56
C GLY A 123 8.22 -13.35 -4.67
N TYR A 124 7.87 -13.73 -3.45
CA TYR A 124 7.25 -12.87 -2.45
C TYR A 124 8.04 -12.83 -1.15
N THR A 125 8.42 -11.63 -0.72
CA THR A 125 8.99 -11.40 0.60
C THR A 125 7.87 -11.17 1.62
N PRO A 126 7.75 -12.04 2.64
CA PRO A 126 6.72 -11.90 3.65
C PRO A 126 7.06 -10.78 4.63
N GLY A 127 6.06 -10.04 5.07
CA GLY A 127 6.23 -8.92 5.99
C GLY A 127 4.92 -8.31 6.44
N TYR A 128 4.97 -7.02 6.75
CA TYR A 128 3.83 -6.24 7.20
C TYR A 128 3.74 -4.93 6.43
N ILE A 129 2.52 -4.48 6.18
CA ILE A 129 2.24 -3.19 5.54
C ILE A 129 1.36 -2.34 6.44
N VAL A 130 1.59 -1.03 6.44
CA VAL A 130 0.77 -0.03 7.13
C VAL A 130 0.45 1.13 6.20
N LEU A 131 -0.79 1.62 6.29
CA LEU A 131 -1.14 2.94 5.78
C LEU A 131 -0.72 3.97 6.84
N GLU A 132 0.48 4.53 6.70
CA GLU A 132 1.01 5.53 7.63
C GLU A 132 0.27 6.87 7.49
N SER A 133 -0.10 7.24 6.25
CA SER A 133 -0.96 8.37 5.93
C SER A 133 -1.68 8.15 4.60
N GLU A 134 -2.58 9.05 4.19
CA GLU A 134 -3.25 8.98 2.89
C GLU A 134 -2.29 8.93 1.69
N LYS A 135 -1.03 9.36 1.88
CA LYS A 135 -0.02 9.50 0.83
C LYS A 135 1.19 8.60 1.02
N VAL A 136 1.25 7.82 2.10
CA VAL A 136 2.41 6.97 2.41
C VAL A 136 1.94 5.63 2.94
N VAL A 137 2.43 4.56 2.31
CA VAL A 137 2.42 3.22 2.87
C VAL A 137 3.84 2.79 3.16
N VAL A 138 4.01 2.02 4.23
CA VAL A 138 5.29 1.48 4.64
C VAL A 138 5.18 -0.04 4.68
N PHE A 139 6.13 -0.71 4.06
CA PHE A 139 6.34 -2.16 4.19
C PHE A 139 7.56 -2.43 5.05
N GLU A 140 7.45 -3.41 5.94
CA GLU A 140 8.54 -3.89 6.78
C GLU A 140 8.64 -5.41 6.77
N THR A 141 9.86 -5.91 6.83
CA THR A 141 10.18 -7.33 6.99
C THR A 141 11.40 -7.49 7.88
N ALA A 142 11.59 -8.69 8.44
CA ALA A 142 12.62 -8.95 9.43
C ALA A 142 14.03 -8.65 8.88
N GLY A 143 14.79 -7.85 9.62
CA GLY A 143 16.18 -7.53 9.34
C GLY A 143 16.45 -6.74 8.05
N GLN A 144 15.44 -6.10 7.45
CA GLN A 144 15.58 -5.20 6.31
C GLN A 144 15.12 -3.77 6.67
N PRO A 145 15.70 -2.73 6.04
CA PRO A 145 15.19 -1.36 6.20
C PRO A 145 13.72 -1.25 5.74
N PRO A 146 12.89 -0.43 6.43
CA PRO A 146 11.53 -0.15 5.98
C PRO A 146 11.48 0.47 4.58
N LEU A 147 10.48 0.08 3.81
CA LEU A 147 10.25 0.56 2.44
C LEU A 147 9.05 1.50 2.42
N ALA A 148 9.26 2.76 2.04
CA ALA A 148 8.19 3.74 1.91
C ALA A 148 7.75 3.90 0.45
N PHE A 149 6.44 3.91 0.23
CA PHE A 149 5.84 4.05 -1.09
C PHE A 149 4.83 5.18 -1.12
N THR A 150 4.65 5.78 -2.29
CA THR A 150 3.70 6.88 -2.55
C THR A 150 2.74 6.51 -3.69
N PRO A 151 1.52 7.08 -3.74
CA PRO A 151 0.56 6.77 -4.80
C PRO A 151 1.12 7.02 -6.20
N VAL A 152 0.82 6.11 -7.13
CA VAL A 152 1.13 6.24 -8.56
C VAL A 152 -0.10 5.87 -9.38
N ALA A 153 -0.19 6.42 -10.60
CA ALA A 153 -1.34 6.16 -11.48
C ALA A 153 -1.30 4.77 -12.13
N ALA A 154 -0.11 4.21 -12.34
CA ALA A 154 0.10 2.93 -13.00
C ALA A 154 1.32 2.21 -12.39
N PRO A 155 1.38 0.87 -12.46
CA PRO A 155 2.51 0.11 -11.95
C PRO A 155 3.74 0.23 -12.87
N THR A 156 4.92 0.25 -12.25
CA THR A 156 6.19 0.10 -12.95
C THR A 156 6.50 -1.39 -13.10
N ILE A 157 6.49 -1.90 -14.34
CA ILE A 157 6.88 -3.28 -14.63
C ILE A 157 8.41 -3.34 -14.73
N LEU A 158 9.04 -4.11 -13.83
CA LEU A 158 10.49 -4.26 -13.77
C LEU A 158 11.02 -5.49 -14.51
N CYS A 159 10.18 -6.50 -14.74
CA CYS A 159 10.55 -7.63 -15.59
C CYS A 159 10.62 -7.18 -17.04
N ARG A 160 11.75 -7.46 -17.70
CA ARG A 160 11.95 -7.25 -19.13
C ARG A 160 12.39 -8.54 -19.80
#